data_AF-A0A958DGK6-F1
#
_entry.id   AF-A0A958DGK6-F1
#
_cell.length_a   1.000
_cell.length_b   1.000
_cell.length_c   1.000
_cell.angle_alpha   90.00
_cell.angle_beta   90.00
_cell.angle_gamma   90.00
#
_symmetry.space_group_name_H-M   'P 1'
#
loop_
_entity.id
_entity.type
_entity.pdbx_description
1 polymer ?
#
loop_
_entity_poly.entity_id
_entity_poly.type
_entity_poly.pdbx_seq_one_letter_code
_entity_poly.pdbx_strand_id
1 'polypeptide(L)'
;RRLEGRHEVSISIPSDADGYFDRECPSPECQFEFKVHEDDWRDKVRDEEVCCPFCGHTAASDAWWTQDQLKHTEKVALAHIDHRINRAMKRDADRWNRRQPRNSFISMTMKVDSRPSYLPLPLAAVEPMRLKIACPECECRYAVIGAAFFCPACGHNAADLVFSQTITGIRQVLDALAHIRATVPDRDTADTTVRLVTENGLQNAVTAF
;
A
#
# COMPACT_ATOMS: atom_id res chain seq x y z
N ARG A 1 -36.34 16.49 -11.25
CA ARG A 1 -36.00 15.10 -10.85
C ARG A 1 -34.87 14.59 -11.74
N ARG A 2 -33.60 14.70 -11.34
CA ARG A 2 -32.45 14.13 -12.07
C ARG A 2 -31.22 13.93 -11.18
N LEU A 3 -31.43 13.49 -9.94
CA LEU A 3 -30.36 13.08 -9.01
C LEU A 3 -30.47 11.61 -8.62
N GLU A 4 -31.50 10.90 -9.08
CA GLU A 4 -31.69 9.48 -8.79
C GLU A 4 -30.93 8.65 -9.83
N GLY A 5 -29.72 8.24 -9.45
CA GLY A 5 -28.88 7.31 -10.19
C GLY A 5 -27.71 6.88 -9.30
N ARG A 6 -27.40 5.59 -9.26
CA ARG A 6 -26.16 5.09 -8.62
C ARG A 6 -25.00 5.54 -9.52
N HIS A 7 -24.00 6.18 -8.93
CA HIS A 7 -22.85 6.71 -9.65
C HIS A 7 -21.58 6.15 -9.06
N GLU A 8 -20.74 5.62 -9.93
CA GLU A 8 -19.47 5.02 -9.59
C GLU A 8 -18.35 6.02 -9.90
N VAL A 9 -17.43 6.20 -8.95
CA VAL A 9 -16.25 7.04 -9.11
C VAL A 9 -15.05 6.11 -9.10
N SER A 10 -14.44 5.89 -10.27
CA SER A 10 -13.21 5.11 -10.39
C SER A 10 -12.03 5.96 -9.92
N ILE A 11 -11.32 5.50 -8.89
CA ILE A 11 -10.12 6.16 -8.37
C ILE A 11 -8.93 5.26 -8.69
N SER A 12 -7.98 5.79 -9.46
CA SER A 12 -6.73 5.09 -9.76
C SER A 12 -5.76 5.24 -8.59
N ILE A 13 -5.29 4.11 -8.04
CA ILE A 13 -4.20 4.08 -7.07
C ILE A 13 -2.90 4.14 -7.86
N PRO A 14 -2.03 5.13 -7.65
CA PRO A 14 -0.79 5.20 -8.39
C PRO A 14 0.22 4.19 -7.83
N SER A 15 0.86 3.47 -8.74
CA SER A 15 2.03 2.66 -8.45
C SER A 15 3.27 3.54 -8.22
N ASP A 16 4.25 3.04 -7.48
CA ASP A 16 5.56 3.66 -7.36
C ASP A 16 6.38 3.54 -8.66
N ALA A 17 7.59 4.09 -8.66
CA ALA A 17 8.47 4.09 -9.83
C ALA A 17 8.82 2.67 -10.33
N ASP A 18 8.68 1.66 -9.48
CA ASP A 18 8.98 0.26 -9.78
C ASP A 18 7.71 -0.57 -10.09
N GLY A 19 6.54 0.07 -10.18
CA GLY A 19 5.27 -0.58 -10.52
C GLY A 19 4.56 -1.27 -9.34
N TYR A 20 4.91 -0.92 -8.10
CA TYR A 20 4.26 -1.46 -6.90
C TYR A 20 3.32 -0.46 -6.26
N PHE A 21 2.17 -0.90 -5.76
CA PHE A 21 1.28 -0.06 -4.95
C PHE A 21 1.08 -0.64 -3.55
N ASP A 22 0.66 0.22 -2.63
CA ASP A 22 0.49 -0.09 -1.22
C ASP A 22 -0.84 -0.81 -0.93
N ARG A 23 -0.77 -1.77 -0.01
CA ARG A 23 -1.87 -2.58 0.53
C ARG A 23 -1.68 -2.75 2.03
N GLU A 24 -2.79 -2.87 2.74
CA GLU A 24 -2.81 -3.04 4.20
C GLU A 24 -3.70 -4.22 4.57
N CYS A 25 -3.27 -5.02 5.55
CA CYS A 25 -4.08 -6.11 6.07
C CYS A 25 -5.35 -5.58 6.74
N PRO A 26 -6.56 -6.03 6.33
CA PRO A 26 -7.82 -5.53 6.91
C PRO A 26 -8.07 -6.03 8.34
N SER A 27 -7.28 -7.00 8.84
CA SER A 27 -7.40 -7.48 10.21
C SER A 27 -6.97 -6.38 11.21
N PRO A 28 -7.85 -5.97 12.15
CA PRO A 28 -7.54 -4.94 13.15
C PRO A 28 -6.37 -5.29 14.05
N GLU A 29 -6.07 -6.59 14.22
CA GLU A 29 -4.98 -7.09 15.05
C GLU A 29 -3.62 -7.05 14.33
N CYS A 30 -3.61 -6.86 13.01
CA CYS A 30 -2.40 -6.96 12.19
C CYS A 30 -2.04 -5.65 11.49
N GLN A 31 -2.96 -5.09 10.68
CA GLN A 31 -2.75 -3.83 9.92
C GLN A 31 -1.41 -3.74 9.17
N PHE A 32 -0.86 -4.90 8.78
CA PHE A 32 0.45 -4.97 8.16
C PHE A 32 0.41 -4.36 6.75
N GLU A 33 1.29 -3.39 6.50
CA GLU A 33 1.46 -2.76 5.20
C GLU A 33 2.44 -3.54 4.33
N PHE A 34 2.07 -3.77 3.07
CA PHE A 34 2.92 -4.39 2.06
C PHE A 34 2.66 -3.76 0.69
N LYS A 35 3.59 -4.01 -0.24
CA LYS A 35 3.52 -3.59 -1.62
C LYS A 35 3.39 -4.80 -2.53
N VAL A 36 2.66 -4.67 -3.63
CA VAL A 36 2.51 -5.72 -4.64
C VAL A 36 2.59 -5.11 -6.03
N HIS A 37 3.25 -5.82 -6.95
CA HIS A 37 3.41 -5.33 -8.32
C HIS A 37 2.07 -5.33 -9.04
N GLU A 38 1.76 -4.27 -9.79
CA GLU A 38 0.46 -4.06 -10.40
C GLU A 38 0.04 -5.19 -11.35
N ASP A 39 0.95 -5.62 -12.23
CA ASP A 39 0.69 -6.77 -13.10
C ASP A 39 0.40 -8.05 -12.33
N ASP A 40 1.12 -8.31 -11.23
CA ASP A 40 0.93 -9.54 -10.47
C ASP A 40 -0.37 -9.49 -9.64
N TRP A 41 -0.78 -8.30 -9.19
CA TRP A 41 -2.10 -8.14 -8.58
C TRP A 41 -3.22 -8.43 -9.57
N ARG A 42 -3.11 -7.94 -10.80
CA ARG A 42 -4.13 -8.16 -11.83
C ARG A 42 -4.14 -9.61 -12.34
N ASP A 43 -2.97 -10.20 -12.53
CA ASP A 43 -2.84 -11.43 -13.30
C ASP A 43 -2.69 -12.68 -12.40
N LYS A 44 -2.29 -12.52 -11.13
CA LYS A 44 -2.01 -13.66 -10.21
C LYS A 44 -2.83 -13.64 -8.92
N VAL A 45 -3.18 -12.46 -8.40
CA VAL A 45 -4.00 -12.36 -7.17
C VAL A 45 -5.46 -12.59 -7.53
N ARG A 46 -6.14 -13.43 -6.76
CA ARG A 46 -7.55 -13.76 -6.97
C ARG A 46 -8.42 -12.73 -6.28
N ASP A 47 -9.49 -12.30 -6.94
CA ASP A 47 -10.40 -11.30 -6.37
C ASP A 47 -11.09 -11.80 -5.10
N GLU A 48 -11.37 -13.10 -5.02
CA GLU A 48 -12.04 -13.69 -3.85
C GLU A 48 -11.12 -13.80 -2.63
N GLU A 49 -9.81 -13.92 -2.84
CA GLU A 49 -8.88 -14.30 -1.79
C GLU A 49 -7.48 -13.77 -2.05
N VAL A 50 -7.09 -12.83 -1.20
CA VAL A 50 -5.71 -12.34 -1.03
C VAL A 50 -5.26 -12.76 0.36
N CYS A 51 -3.99 -13.10 0.51
CA CYS A 51 -3.40 -13.51 1.79
C CYS A 51 -2.48 -12.43 2.36
N CYS A 52 -2.51 -12.19 3.67
CA CYS A 52 -1.61 -11.27 4.33
C CYS A 52 -0.20 -11.87 4.34
N PRO A 53 0.82 -11.18 3.81
CA PRO A 53 2.18 -11.71 3.80
C PRO A 53 2.76 -11.99 5.18
N PHE A 54 2.24 -11.33 6.22
CA PHE A 54 2.72 -11.47 7.60
C PHE A 54 1.88 -12.46 8.42
N CYS A 55 0.59 -12.19 8.63
CA CYS A 55 -0.24 -13.00 9.54
C CYS A 55 -1.04 -14.13 8.85
N GLY A 56 -1.02 -14.20 7.52
CA GLY A 56 -1.78 -15.21 6.76
C GLY A 56 -3.30 -14.95 6.67
N HIS A 57 -3.81 -13.86 7.22
CA HIS A 57 -5.24 -13.49 7.11
C HIS A 57 -5.68 -13.39 5.65
N THR A 58 -6.86 -13.90 5.32
CA THR A 58 -7.42 -13.91 3.98
C THR A 58 -8.66 -13.04 3.86
N ALA A 59 -8.72 -12.22 2.80
CA ALA A 59 -9.89 -11.39 2.49
C ALA A 59 -9.95 -11.09 0.98
N ALA A 60 -11.11 -10.66 0.48
CA ALA A 60 -11.29 -10.27 -0.92
C ALA A 60 -10.39 -9.08 -1.31
N SER A 61 -10.01 -8.98 -2.59
CA SER A 61 -9.04 -7.99 -3.09
C SER A 61 -9.45 -6.53 -2.86
N ASP A 62 -10.76 -6.26 -2.73
CA ASP A 62 -11.34 -4.95 -2.45
C ASP A 62 -11.32 -4.54 -0.96
N ALA A 63 -10.77 -5.37 -0.06
CA ALA A 63 -10.64 -5.06 1.36
C ALA A 63 -9.26 -4.47 1.75
N TRP A 64 -8.27 -4.52 0.85
CA TRP A 64 -6.86 -4.30 1.20
C TRP A 64 -6.40 -2.85 1.03
N TRP A 65 -7.17 -1.90 1.52
CA TRP A 65 -6.86 -0.47 1.40
C TRP A 65 -6.06 0.02 2.59
N THR A 66 -5.05 0.84 2.33
CA THR A 66 -4.38 1.56 3.43
C THR A 66 -5.32 2.62 4.01
N GLN A 67 -5.12 2.96 5.29
CA GLN A 67 -5.90 4.04 5.92
C GLN A 67 -5.84 5.36 5.16
N ASP A 68 -4.70 5.67 4.55
CA ASP A 68 -4.55 6.88 3.77
C ASP A 68 -5.29 6.81 2.45
N GLN A 69 -5.28 5.65 1.77
CA GLN A 69 -6.10 5.43 0.56
C GLN A 69 -7.59 5.63 0.86
N LEU A 70 -8.09 5.11 1.98
CA LEU A 70 -9.49 5.30 2.42
C LEU A 70 -9.82 6.78 2.67
N LYS A 71 -8.95 7.52 3.37
CA LYS A 71 -9.15 8.96 3.60
C LYS A 71 -9.13 9.76 2.30
N HIS A 72 -8.29 9.37 1.35
CA HIS A 72 -8.21 10.04 0.06
C HIS A 72 -9.44 9.76 -0.79
N THR A 73 -9.90 8.52 -0.85
CA THR A 73 -11.09 8.15 -1.64
C THR A 73 -12.35 8.85 -1.10
N GLU A 74 -12.49 8.98 0.21
CA GLU A 74 -13.55 9.78 0.85
C GLU A 74 -13.52 11.24 0.40
N LYS A 75 -12.33 11.88 0.43
CA LYS A 75 -12.17 13.27 -0.02
C LYS A 75 -12.51 13.46 -1.50
N VAL A 76 -12.06 12.54 -2.37
CA VAL A 76 -12.38 12.57 -3.81
C VAL A 76 -13.89 12.42 -4.03
N ALA A 77 -14.55 11.50 -3.31
CA ALA A 77 -15.98 11.27 -3.42
C ALA A 77 -16.79 12.52 -3.03
N LEU A 78 -16.45 13.15 -1.90
CA LEU A 78 -17.08 14.40 -1.45
C LEU A 78 -16.87 15.53 -2.46
N ALA A 79 -15.65 15.72 -2.95
CA ALA A 79 -15.34 16.75 -3.95
C ALA A 79 -16.11 16.54 -5.26
N HIS A 80 -16.35 15.28 -5.66
CA HIS A 80 -17.14 14.94 -6.84
C HIS A 80 -18.63 15.29 -6.65
N ILE A 81 -19.21 14.96 -5.50
CA ILE A 81 -20.60 15.30 -5.16
C ILE A 81 -20.79 16.82 -5.15
N ASP A 82 -19.91 17.54 -4.47
CA ASP A 82 -19.94 19.01 -4.40
C ASP A 82 -19.84 19.65 -5.78
N HIS A 83 -18.94 19.16 -6.64
CA HIS A 83 -18.82 19.66 -8.00
C HIS A 83 -20.13 19.49 -8.79
N ARG A 84 -20.82 18.35 -8.61
CA ARG A 84 -22.09 18.09 -9.29
C ARG A 84 -23.22 18.98 -8.80
N ILE A 85 -23.34 19.17 -7.49
CA ILE A 85 -24.34 20.06 -6.90
C ILE A 85 -24.11 21.49 -7.39
N ASN A 86 -22.86 21.97 -7.31
CA ASN A 86 -22.49 23.30 -7.78
C ASN A 86 -22.78 23.49 -9.27
N ARG A 87 -22.47 22.49 -10.11
CA ARG A 87 -22.79 22.53 -11.55
C ARG A 87 -24.29 22.55 -11.80
N ALA A 88 -25.09 21.80 -11.05
CA ALA A 88 -26.54 21.79 -11.17
C ALA A 88 -27.13 23.15 -10.76
N MET A 89 -26.74 23.68 -9.61
CA MET A 89 -27.15 24.99 -9.12
C MET A 89 -26.77 26.11 -10.08
N LYS A 90 -25.55 26.09 -10.64
CA LYS A 90 -25.10 27.08 -11.63
C LYS A 90 -25.96 27.04 -12.90
N ARG A 91 -26.30 25.85 -13.40
CA ARG A 91 -27.22 25.69 -14.54
C ARG A 91 -28.61 26.24 -14.25
N ASP A 92 -29.12 26.03 -13.05
CA ASP A 92 -30.42 26.55 -12.65
C ASP A 92 -30.39 28.08 -12.48
N ALA A 93 -29.31 28.63 -11.94
CA ALA A 93 -29.06 30.07 -11.88
C ALA A 93 -28.97 30.71 -13.26
N ASP A 94 -28.22 30.11 -14.19
CA ASP A 94 -28.13 30.58 -15.56
C ASP A 94 -29.50 30.56 -16.25
N ARG A 95 -30.29 29.49 -16.03
CA ARG A 95 -31.65 29.38 -16.56
C ARG A 95 -32.58 30.45 -15.99
N TRP A 96 -32.49 30.69 -14.68
CA TRP A 96 -33.26 31.74 -13.99
C TRP A 96 -32.92 33.12 -14.53
N ASN A 97 -31.63 33.44 -14.61
CA ASN A 97 -31.12 34.74 -15.10
C ASN A 97 -31.54 34.99 -16.56
N ARG A 98 -31.49 33.97 -17.42
CA ARG A 98 -31.96 34.08 -18.82
C ARG A 98 -33.46 34.35 -18.95
N ARG A 99 -34.25 33.97 -17.95
CA ARG A 99 -35.71 34.18 -17.93
C ARG A 99 -36.12 35.52 -17.34
N GLN A 100 -35.18 36.31 -16.83
CA GLN A 100 -35.50 37.63 -16.27
C GLN A 100 -35.85 38.61 -17.40
N PRO A 101 -36.94 39.39 -17.23
CA PRO A 101 -37.37 40.36 -18.23
C PRO A 101 -36.34 41.48 -18.40
N ARG A 102 -35.97 41.79 -19.66
CA ARG A 102 -34.91 42.76 -19.99
C ARG A 102 -35.32 44.24 -19.86
N ASN A 103 -36.62 44.54 -19.87
CA ASN A 103 -37.20 45.90 -19.75
C ASN A 103 -38.08 46.03 -18.48
N SER A 104 -37.54 45.64 -17.34
CA SER A 104 -38.21 45.72 -16.03
C SER A 104 -37.65 46.89 -15.22
N PHE A 105 -38.50 47.55 -14.41
CA PHE A 105 -38.07 48.56 -13.43
C PHE A 105 -37.22 47.99 -12.29
N ILE A 106 -37.24 46.66 -12.09
CA ILE A 106 -36.45 45.95 -11.07
C ILE A 106 -35.67 44.82 -11.74
N SER A 107 -34.35 44.79 -11.51
CA SER A 107 -33.45 43.73 -11.98
C SER A 107 -33.11 42.78 -10.83
N MET A 108 -33.26 41.48 -11.06
CA MET A 108 -32.82 40.42 -10.15
C MET A 108 -31.84 39.51 -10.87
N THR A 109 -30.76 39.12 -10.19
CA THR A 109 -29.76 38.19 -10.73
C THR A 109 -29.35 37.23 -9.62
N MET A 110 -29.42 35.93 -9.92
CA MET A 110 -28.95 34.88 -9.04
C MET A 110 -27.50 34.52 -9.39
N LYS A 111 -26.59 34.66 -8.43
CA LYS A 111 -25.19 34.21 -8.56
C LYS A 111 -24.98 33.02 -7.64
N VAL A 112 -24.30 32.00 -8.15
CA VAL A 112 -23.89 30.83 -7.38
C VAL A 112 -22.39 30.93 -7.20
N ASP A 113 -21.97 31.21 -5.96
CA ASP A 113 -20.57 31.22 -5.58
C ASP A 113 -20.11 29.77 -5.32
N SER A 114 -19.65 29.12 -6.38
CA SER A 114 -18.98 27.82 -6.28
C SER A 114 -17.48 28.03 -6.13
N ARG A 115 -16.88 27.56 -5.04
CA ARG A 115 -15.41 27.46 -4.95
C ARG A 115 -14.93 26.41 -5.97
N PRO A 116 -13.75 26.61 -6.61
CA PRO A 116 -13.15 25.57 -7.44
C PRO A 116 -13.01 24.30 -6.59
N SER A 117 -13.67 23.22 -7.01
CA SER A 117 -13.46 21.90 -6.41
C SER A 117 -12.14 21.39 -6.98
N TYR A 118 -11.08 21.45 -6.18
CA TYR A 118 -9.81 20.81 -6.50
C TYR A 118 -9.99 19.33 -6.24
N LEU A 119 -9.92 18.51 -7.28
CA LEU A 119 -9.77 17.07 -7.09
C LEU A 119 -8.39 16.86 -6.43
N PRO A 120 -8.33 16.22 -5.25
CA PRO A 120 -7.05 15.97 -4.62
C PRO A 120 -6.21 15.06 -5.54
N LEU A 121 -4.93 15.39 -5.70
CA LEU A 121 -3.97 14.58 -6.46
C LEU A 121 -3.91 13.16 -5.90
N PRO A 122 -3.74 12.12 -6.74
CA PRO A 122 -3.55 10.76 -6.27
C PRO A 122 -2.47 10.69 -5.19
N LEU A 123 -2.69 9.91 -4.13
CA LEU A 123 -1.69 9.71 -3.09
C LEU A 123 -0.46 9.06 -3.69
N ALA A 124 0.70 9.72 -3.58
CA ALA A 124 1.96 9.09 -3.97
C ALA A 124 2.15 7.79 -3.17
N ALA A 125 2.64 6.75 -3.85
CA ALA A 125 3.04 5.52 -3.19
C ALA A 125 4.13 5.82 -2.14
N VAL A 126 4.05 5.14 -1.00
CA VAL A 126 5.00 5.34 0.11
C VAL A 126 6.39 4.87 -0.31
N GLU A 127 7.43 5.35 0.39
CA GLU A 127 8.83 5.04 0.16
C GLU A 127 9.08 3.54 -0.11
N PRO A 128 9.97 3.17 -1.05
CA PRO A 128 10.12 1.80 -1.51
C PRO A 128 10.41 0.85 -0.34
N MET A 129 9.56 -0.17 -0.20
CA MET A 129 9.77 -1.23 0.78
C MET A 129 11.05 -1.99 0.42
N ARG A 130 11.90 -2.20 1.43
CA ARG A 130 13.31 -2.57 1.23
C ARG A 130 13.49 -4.02 0.77
N LEU A 131 12.61 -4.93 1.18
CA LEU A 131 12.71 -6.34 0.83
C LEU A 131 11.71 -6.66 -0.29
N LYS A 132 12.20 -6.84 -1.52
CA LYS A 132 11.43 -7.34 -2.66
C LYS A 132 11.53 -8.86 -2.73
N ILE A 133 10.39 -9.52 -2.84
CA ILE A 133 10.24 -10.99 -2.80
C ILE A 133 9.50 -11.42 -4.06
N ALA A 134 9.96 -12.51 -4.68
CA ALA A 134 9.22 -13.23 -5.71
C ALA A 134 8.83 -14.60 -5.15
N CYS A 135 7.55 -14.93 -5.18
CA CYS A 135 7.06 -16.21 -4.69
C CYS A 135 7.65 -17.37 -5.51
N PRO A 136 8.18 -18.44 -4.89
CA PRO A 136 8.73 -19.58 -5.62
C PRO A 136 7.67 -20.44 -6.31
N GLU A 137 6.39 -20.35 -5.91
CA GLU A 137 5.31 -21.15 -6.51
C GLU A 137 4.58 -20.44 -7.66
N CYS A 138 4.25 -19.15 -7.48
CA CYS A 138 3.44 -18.41 -8.45
C CYS A 138 4.14 -17.18 -9.04
N GLU A 139 5.40 -16.94 -8.65
CA GLU A 139 6.21 -15.80 -9.10
C GLU A 139 5.59 -14.43 -8.82
N CYS A 140 4.63 -14.35 -7.89
CA CYS A 140 4.07 -13.07 -7.45
C CYS A 140 5.17 -12.23 -6.79
N ARG A 141 5.33 -11.00 -7.27
CA ARG A 141 6.29 -10.00 -6.78
C ARG A 141 5.60 -9.08 -5.79
N TYR A 142 6.12 -9.08 -4.58
CA TYR A 142 5.64 -8.24 -3.49
C TYR A 142 6.83 -7.71 -2.68
N ALA A 143 6.61 -6.68 -1.88
CA ALA A 143 7.63 -6.09 -1.04
C ALA A 143 7.09 -5.76 0.35
N VAL A 144 7.93 -5.86 1.36
CA VAL A 144 7.57 -5.65 2.76
C VAL A 144 8.67 -4.92 3.53
N ILE A 145 8.31 -4.39 4.69
CA ILE A 145 9.26 -3.98 5.73
C ILE A 145 9.29 -5.08 6.80
N GLY A 146 10.42 -5.76 6.94
CA GLY A 146 10.58 -6.87 7.89
C GLY A 146 10.37 -8.23 7.22
N ALA A 147 9.70 -9.15 7.92
CA ALA A 147 9.50 -10.53 7.48
C ALA A 147 8.17 -10.71 6.71
N ALA A 148 8.18 -11.62 5.74
CA ALA A 148 6.98 -12.14 5.10
C ALA A 148 7.05 -13.66 5.05
N PHE A 149 5.98 -14.29 5.51
CA PHE A 149 5.84 -15.74 5.61
C PHE A 149 4.94 -16.30 4.53
N PHE A 150 3.98 -15.52 4.03
CA PHE A 150 2.98 -15.98 3.06
C PHE A 150 3.07 -15.19 1.75
N CYS A 151 2.77 -15.86 0.64
CA CYS A 151 2.56 -15.19 -0.64
C CYS A 151 1.16 -14.54 -0.68
N PRO A 152 1.04 -13.25 -1.06
CA PRO A 152 -0.27 -12.61 -1.12
C PRO A 152 -1.20 -13.15 -2.21
N ALA A 153 -0.66 -13.78 -3.25
CA ALA A 153 -1.45 -14.33 -4.36
C ALA A 153 -1.90 -15.78 -4.12
N CYS A 154 -0.98 -16.69 -3.79
CA CYS A 154 -1.28 -18.12 -3.68
C CYS A 154 -1.30 -18.66 -2.25
N GLY A 155 -0.95 -17.85 -1.25
CA GLY A 155 -0.87 -18.28 0.15
C GLY A 155 0.30 -19.21 0.46
N HIS A 156 1.21 -19.47 -0.50
CA HIS A 156 2.41 -20.30 -0.26
C HIS A 156 3.16 -19.80 0.97
N ASN A 157 3.35 -20.70 1.93
CA ASN A 157 4.05 -20.43 3.17
C ASN A 157 5.54 -20.71 2.99
N ALA A 158 6.34 -19.64 2.93
CA ALA A 158 7.79 -19.70 2.87
C ALA A 158 8.44 -19.72 4.25
N ALA A 159 7.70 -19.72 5.36
CA ALA A 159 8.26 -19.65 6.71
C ALA A 159 9.27 -20.77 6.99
N ASP A 160 8.96 -22.02 6.62
CA ASP A 160 9.88 -23.15 6.84
C ASP A 160 11.17 -23.01 6.02
N LEU A 161 11.05 -22.49 4.80
CA LEU A 161 12.19 -22.26 3.91
C LEU A 161 13.06 -21.11 4.45
N VAL A 162 12.45 -19.98 4.80
CA VAL A 162 13.12 -18.80 5.38
C VAL A 162 13.76 -19.15 6.72
N PHE A 163 13.08 -19.97 7.54
CA PHE A 163 13.63 -20.51 8.79
C PHE A 163 14.88 -21.33 8.51
N SER A 164 14.78 -22.31 7.61
CA SER A 164 15.87 -23.22 7.29
C SER A 164 17.08 -22.49 6.70
N GLN A 165 16.83 -21.51 5.81
CA GLN A 165 17.88 -20.67 5.22
C GLN A 165 18.55 -19.79 6.27
N THR A 166 17.79 -19.14 7.15
CA THR A 166 18.32 -18.29 8.22
C THR A 166 19.20 -19.10 9.18
N ILE A 167 18.73 -20.25 9.64
CA ILE A 167 19.48 -21.13 10.53
C ILE A 167 20.74 -21.68 9.85
N THR A 168 20.65 -22.02 8.56
CA THR A 168 21.80 -22.46 7.77
C THR A 168 22.85 -21.36 7.65
N GLY A 169 22.43 -20.12 7.35
CA GLY A 169 23.31 -18.96 7.27
C GLY A 169 23.99 -18.65 8.60
N ILE A 170 23.24 -18.68 9.71
CA ILE A 170 23.81 -18.51 11.06
C ILE A 170 24.87 -19.58 11.33
N ARG A 171 24.58 -20.86 11.05
CA ARG A 171 25.56 -21.96 11.23
C ARG A 171 26.82 -21.73 10.40
N GLN A 172 26.69 -21.39 9.13
CA GLN A 172 27.83 -21.12 8.25
C GLN A 172 28.71 -19.97 8.77
N VAL A 173 28.09 -18.90 9.29
CA VAL A 173 28.82 -17.78 9.90
C VAL A 173 29.53 -18.22 11.18
N LEU A 174 28.88 -19.01 12.04
CA LEU A 174 29.47 -19.55 13.26
C LEU A 174 30.65 -20.50 12.97
N ASP A 175 30.53 -21.36 11.95
CA ASP A 175 31.59 -22.26 11.50
C ASP A 175 32.82 -21.48 10.97
N ALA A 176 32.60 -20.29 10.39
CA ALA A 176 33.66 -19.42 9.90
C ALA A 176 34.40 -18.64 11.01
N LEU A 177 33.90 -18.60 12.25
CA LEU A 177 34.48 -17.80 13.34
C LEU A 177 35.93 -18.17 13.65
N ALA A 178 36.28 -19.45 13.57
CA ALA A 178 37.65 -19.92 13.79
C ALA A 178 38.61 -19.35 12.73
N HIS A 179 38.15 -19.24 11.49
CA HIS A 179 38.93 -18.66 10.41
C HIS A 179 39.06 -17.14 10.58
N ILE A 180 37.96 -16.44 10.90
CA ILE A 180 37.96 -15.00 11.19
C ILE A 180 38.99 -14.69 12.28
N ARG A 181 38.97 -15.43 13.38
CA ARG A 181 39.92 -15.26 14.49
C ARG A 181 41.37 -15.46 14.09
N ALA A 182 41.66 -16.38 13.18
CA ALA A 182 43.01 -16.66 12.70
C ALA A 182 43.52 -15.63 11.68
N THR A 183 42.61 -14.97 10.95
CA THR A 183 42.95 -13.99 9.89
C THR A 183 43.12 -12.55 10.40
N VAL A 184 42.49 -12.20 11.52
CA VAL A 184 42.60 -10.85 12.11
C VAL A 184 43.90 -10.75 12.93
N PRO A 185 44.84 -9.85 12.57
CA PRO A 185 46.16 -9.80 13.22
C PRO A 185 46.13 -9.33 14.66
N ASP A 186 45.22 -8.40 14.97
CA ASP A 186 45.06 -7.85 16.31
C ASP A 186 44.12 -8.71 17.15
N ARG A 187 44.61 -9.20 18.29
CA ARG A 187 43.89 -10.15 19.15
C ARG A 187 42.59 -9.56 19.70
N ASP A 188 42.62 -8.29 20.13
CA ASP A 188 41.46 -7.66 20.76
C ASP A 188 40.37 -7.36 19.72
N THR A 189 40.77 -6.97 18.50
CA THR A 189 39.88 -6.81 17.35
C THR A 189 39.28 -8.15 16.93
N ALA A 190 40.08 -9.23 16.90
CA ALA A 190 39.61 -10.58 16.56
C ALA A 190 38.54 -11.06 17.55
N ASP A 191 38.83 -10.95 18.86
CA ASP A 191 37.90 -11.37 19.91
C ASP A 191 36.62 -10.53 19.92
N THR A 192 36.73 -9.21 19.70
CA THR A 192 35.56 -8.31 19.58
C THR A 192 34.71 -8.66 18.36
N THR A 193 35.33 -8.92 17.21
CA THR A 193 34.63 -9.28 15.96
C THR A 193 33.88 -10.59 16.13
N VAL A 194 34.51 -11.63 16.69
CA VAL A 194 33.87 -12.92 16.97
C VAL A 194 32.66 -12.75 17.88
N ARG A 195 32.80 -11.94 18.95
CA ARG A 195 31.69 -11.67 19.87
C ARG A 195 30.51 -11.00 19.16
N LEU A 196 30.77 -9.91 18.43
CA LEU A 196 29.72 -9.17 17.70
C LEU A 196 29.01 -10.03 16.65
N VAL A 197 29.76 -10.85 15.92
CA VAL A 197 29.20 -11.77 14.92
C VAL A 197 28.31 -12.82 15.59
N THR A 198 28.71 -13.34 16.76
CA THR A 198 27.90 -14.29 17.53
C THR A 198 26.63 -13.65 18.07
N GLU A 199 26.74 -12.45 18.64
CA GLU A 199 25.60 -11.66 19.14
C GLU A 199 24.60 -11.35 18.01
N ASN A 200 25.10 -10.96 16.83
CA ASN A 200 24.26 -10.72 15.67
C ASN A 200 23.58 -12.00 15.17
N GLY A 201 24.27 -13.15 15.18
CA GLY A 201 23.68 -14.44 14.85
C GLY A 201 22.49 -14.80 15.77
N LEU A 202 22.64 -14.57 17.08
CA LEU A 202 21.55 -14.74 18.05
C LEU A 202 20.39 -13.77 17.80
N GLN A 203 20.70 -12.51 17.52
CA GLN A 203 19.68 -11.50 17.20
C GLN A 203 18.90 -11.89 15.94
N ASN A 204 19.58 -12.36 14.90
CA ASN A 204 18.92 -12.82 13.66
C ASN A 204 18.06 -14.06 13.92
N ALA A 205 18.48 -14.98 14.78
CA ALA A 205 17.68 -16.15 15.14
C ALA A 205 16.36 -15.78 15.81
N VAL A 206 16.35 -14.72 16.64
CA VAL A 206 15.15 -14.26 17.36
C VAL A 206 14.28 -13.37 16.46
N THR A 207 14.88 -12.54 15.62
CA THR A 207 14.15 -11.55 14.81
C THR A 207 13.64 -12.07 13.47
N ALA A 208 14.06 -13.26 13.04
CA ALA A 208 13.55 -13.89 11.83
C ALA A 208 12.11 -14.42 11.95
N PHE A 209 11.51 -14.41 13.15
CA PHE A 209 10.18 -14.96 13.47
C PHE A 209 9.36 -14.01 14.34
#